data_AF-A0A227J3T3-F1
#
_entry.id   AF-A0A227J3T3-F1
#
_cell.length_a   1.000
_cell.length_b   1.000
_cell.length_c   1.000
_cell.angle_alpha   90.00
_cell.angle_beta   90.00
_cell.angle_gamma   90.00
#
_symmetry.space_group_name_H-M   'P 1'
#
loop_
_entity.id
_entity.type
_entity.pdbx_description
1 polymer ?
#
loop_
_entity_poly.entity_id
_entity_poly.type
_entity_poly.pdbx_seq_one_letter_code
_entity_poly.pdbx_strand_id
1 'polypeptide(L)'
;CLTASSPDIIELVKSERATTGIILSDLQMPRHIDFTNLGNIAFDVYVSSDHPLAAQRITHIDQLKQYRQLVIRSKSAEPGSLNQALSPDIWYADNYYILLELANKGFGWC
;
A
#
# COMPACT_ATOMS: atom_id res chain seq x y z
N CYS A 1 9.67 18.11 -8.13
CA CYS A 1 9.51 16.65 -8.26
C CYS A 1 8.05 16.31 -8.47
N LEU A 2 7.75 15.39 -9.39
CA LEU A 2 6.42 14.80 -9.53
C LEU A 2 6.25 13.70 -8.47
N THR A 3 5.09 13.63 -7.84
CA THR A 3 4.71 12.55 -6.92
C THR A 3 3.51 11.83 -7.50
N ALA A 4 3.62 10.52 -7.71
CA ALA A 4 2.57 9.68 -8.28
C ALA A 4 2.69 8.25 -7.73
N SER A 5 1.68 7.40 -7.99
CA SER A 5 1.72 5.99 -7.58
C SER A 5 2.72 5.17 -8.40
N SER A 6 3.20 4.02 -7.92
CA SER A 6 4.15 3.17 -8.67
C SER A 6 3.70 2.88 -10.12
N PRO A 7 2.43 2.51 -10.39
CA PRO A 7 1.94 2.31 -11.75
C PRO A 7 1.97 3.59 -12.59
N ASP A 8 1.59 4.73 -12.01
CA ASP A 8 1.61 6.02 -12.72
C ASP A 8 3.06 6.44 -13.03
N ILE A 9 4.01 6.17 -12.13
CA ILE A 9 5.43 6.44 -12.35
C ILE A 9 5.96 5.62 -13.53
N ILE A 10 5.59 4.33 -13.63
CA ILE A 10 5.95 3.50 -14.78
C ILE A 10 5.42 4.13 -16.08
N GLU A 11 4.16 4.56 -16.11
CA GLU A 11 3.58 5.18 -17.30
C GLU A 11 4.20 6.55 -17.62
N LEU A 12 4.58 7.34 -16.61
CA LEU A 12 5.30 8.60 -16.80
C LEU A 12 6.69 8.38 -17.43
N VAL A 13 7.42 7.36 -17.00
CA VAL A 13 8.72 7.01 -17.59
C VAL A 13 8.54 6.47 -19.01
N LYS A 14 7.58 5.55 -19.21
CA LYS A 14 7.24 4.98 -20.51
C LYS A 14 6.80 6.02 -21.55
N SER A 15 6.05 7.04 -21.12
CA SER A 15 5.59 8.13 -21.99
C SER A 15 6.62 9.26 -22.14
N GLU A 16 7.85 9.06 -21.67
CA GLU A 16 8.95 10.05 -21.71
C GLU A 16 8.63 11.37 -20.98
N ARG A 17 7.61 11.36 -20.11
CA ARG A 17 7.22 12.50 -19.27
C ARG A 17 8.05 12.57 -17.98
N ALA A 18 8.80 11.53 -17.67
CA ALA A 18 9.81 11.48 -16.61
C ALA A 18 11.02 10.66 -17.08
N THR A 19 12.23 11.05 -16.67
CA THR A 19 13.46 10.31 -17.03
C THR A 19 13.73 9.13 -16.10
N THR A 20 13.37 9.25 -14.82
CA THR A 20 13.64 8.23 -13.80
C THR A 20 12.54 8.28 -12.74
N GLY A 21 12.21 7.12 -12.18
CA GLY A 21 11.23 6.97 -11.11
C GLY A 21 11.70 5.99 -10.05
N ILE A 22 11.25 6.19 -8.82
CA ILE A 22 11.43 5.23 -7.73
C ILE A 22 10.06 4.62 -7.44
N ILE A 23 9.97 3.29 -7.45
CA ILE A 23 8.73 2.56 -7.25
C ILE A 23 8.91 1.46 -6.20
N LEU A 24 7.80 1.07 -5.57
CA LEU A 24 7.71 -0.20 -4.84
C LEU A 24 7.48 -1.34 -5.85
N SER A 25 8.27 -2.40 -5.76
CA SER A 25 8.33 -3.46 -6.77
C SER A 25 7.33 -4.59 -6.49
N ASP A 26 6.10 -4.45 -6.95
CA ASP A 26 5.14 -5.57 -7.14
C ASP A 26 4.58 -5.64 -8.58
N LEU A 27 5.14 -4.82 -9.48
CA LEU A 27 4.66 -4.64 -10.86
C LEU A 27 5.62 -5.29 -11.86
N GLN A 28 5.07 -5.88 -12.92
CA GLN A 28 5.88 -6.33 -14.04
C GLN A 28 6.49 -5.13 -14.77
N MET A 29 7.83 -5.05 -14.78
CA MET A 29 8.53 -3.98 -15.47
C MET A 29 8.40 -4.14 -16.99
N PRO A 30 8.06 -3.08 -17.74
CA PRO A 30 8.06 -3.12 -19.19
C PRO A 30 9.45 -3.45 -19.75
N ARG A 31 9.50 -4.22 -20.85
CA ARG A 31 10.77 -4.66 -21.48
C ARG A 31 11.70 -3.54 -21.95
N HIS A 32 11.18 -2.32 -22.12
CA HIS A 32 11.92 -1.16 -22.62
C HIS A 32 12.33 -0.19 -21.51
N ILE A 33 12.20 -0.59 -20.24
CA ILE A 33 12.61 0.22 -19.09
C ILE A 33 13.68 -0.56 -18.32
N ASP A 34 14.87 0.05 -18.23
CA ASP A 34 15.92 -0.45 -17.36
C ASP A 34 15.54 -0.18 -15.90
N PHE A 35 15.77 -1.17 -15.03
CA PHE A 35 15.49 -1.06 -13.61
C PHE A 35 16.64 -1.61 -12.78
N THR A 36 16.80 -1.05 -11.59
CA THR A 36 17.76 -1.51 -10.58
C THR A 36 17.07 -1.56 -9.24
N ASN A 37 17.34 -2.62 -8.47
CA ASN A 37 16.85 -2.73 -7.11
C ASN A 37 17.71 -1.84 -6.19
N LEU A 38 17.07 -0.93 -5.45
CA LEU A 38 17.74 -0.05 -4.48
C LEU A 38 17.76 -0.65 -3.07
N GLY A 39 17.02 -1.73 -2.83
CA GLY A 39 16.81 -2.34 -1.53
C GLY A 39 15.38 -2.85 -1.38
N ASN A 40 15.03 -3.21 -0.14
CA ASN A 40 13.73 -3.73 0.23
C ASN A 40 13.15 -2.93 1.39
N ILE A 41 11.83 -2.77 1.37
CA ILE A 41 11.06 -2.19 2.48
C ILE A 41 10.13 -3.28 2.98
N ALA A 42 10.16 -3.55 4.28
CA ALA A 42 9.25 -4.50 4.90
C ALA A 42 7.94 -3.79 5.28
N PHE A 43 6.83 -4.39 4.87
CA PHE A 43 5.50 -4.04 5.34
C PHE A 43 5.04 -5.10 6.34
N ASP A 44 4.37 -4.67 7.39
CA ASP A 44 3.77 -5.53 8.41
C ASP A 44 2.39 -4.95 8.76
N VAL A 45 1.62 -5.69 9.55
CA VAL A 45 0.30 -5.25 10.00
C VAL A 45 0.45 -4.32 11.19
N TYR A 46 -0.11 -3.13 11.08
CA TYR A 46 -0.11 -2.11 12.11
C TYR A 46 -1.51 -1.75 12.57
N VAL A 47 -1.63 -1.44 13.87
CA VAL A 47 -2.84 -0.94 14.52
C VAL A 47 -2.47 0.09 15.57
N SER A 48 -3.41 0.99 15.91
CA SER A 48 -3.25 1.84 17.09
C SER A 48 -3.14 1.02 18.37
N SER A 49 -2.40 1.55 19.36
CA SER A 49 -2.29 0.96 20.70
C SER A 49 -3.64 0.79 21.40
N ASP A 50 -4.62 1.63 21.06
CA ASP A 50 -5.95 1.62 21.65
C ASP A 50 -6.92 0.69 20.88
N HIS A 51 -6.48 0.09 19.77
CA HIS A 51 -7.30 -0.80 18.96
C HIS A 51 -7.44 -2.19 19.63
N PRO A 52 -8.62 -2.85 19.58
CA PRO A 52 -8.82 -4.17 20.21
C PRO A 52 -7.80 -5.24 19.78
N LEU A 53 -7.32 -5.18 18.52
CA LEU A 53 -6.29 -6.08 18.01
C LEU A 53 -4.92 -5.92 18.70
N ALA A 54 -4.61 -4.75 19.28
CA ALA A 54 -3.34 -4.53 19.97
C ALA A 54 -3.20 -5.35 21.27
N ALA A 55 -4.33 -5.70 21.89
CA ALA A 55 -4.37 -6.54 23.09
C ALA A 55 -4.45 -8.05 22.78
N GLN A 56 -4.57 -8.43 21.50
CA GLN A 56 -4.78 -9.81 21.07
C GLN A 56 -3.52 -10.38 20.42
N ARG A 57 -3.21 -11.64 20.73
CA ARG A 57 -2.19 -12.38 19.98
C ARG A 57 -2.83 -12.94 18.71
N ILE A 58 -2.51 -12.31 17.58
CA ILE A 58 -3.04 -12.72 16.29
C ILE A 58 -2.28 -13.96 15.79
N THR A 59 -3.02 -15.02 15.49
CA THR A 59 -2.45 -16.29 14.98
C THR A 59 -2.93 -16.64 13.58
N HIS A 60 -4.01 -16.01 13.12
CA HIS A 60 -4.57 -16.25 11.79
C HIS A 60 -5.17 -14.98 11.20
N ILE A 61 -5.06 -14.83 9.87
CA ILE A 61 -5.51 -13.64 9.14
C ILE A 61 -7.02 -13.39 9.28
N ASP A 62 -7.81 -14.44 9.49
CA ASP A 62 -9.27 -14.30 9.66
C ASP A 62 -9.67 -13.53 10.92
N GLN A 63 -8.79 -13.43 11.92
CA GLN A 63 -9.01 -12.57 13.09
C GLN A 63 -8.96 -11.08 12.71
N LEU A 64 -8.09 -10.70 11.75
CA LEU A 64 -8.00 -9.34 11.24
C LEU A 64 -9.25 -8.96 10.43
N LYS A 65 -9.81 -9.90 9.68
CA LYS A 65 -11.01 -9.69 8.84
C LYS A 65 -12.27 -9.34 9.64
N GLN A 66 -12.26 -9.50 10.96
CA GLN A 66 -13.37 -9.07 11.82
C GLN A 66 -13.38 -7.55 12.03
N TYR A 67 -12.29 -6.87 11.69
CA TYR A 67 -12.11 -5.44 11.84
C TYR A 67 -11.90 -4.76 10.49
N ARG A 68 -12.13 -3.45 10.47
CA ARG A 68 -11.91 -2.65 9.27
C ARG A 68 -10.45 -2.67 8.83
N GLN A 69 -10.23 -2.93 7.54
CA GLN A 69 -8.93 -2.79 6.92
C GLN A 69 -8.80 -1.41 6.25
N LEU A 70 -7.63 -0.80 6.38
CA LEU A 70 -7.26 0.43 5.69
C LEU A 70 -6.30 0.05 4.57
N VAL A 71 -6.62 0.42 3.32
CA VAL A 71 -5.90 -0.04 2.14
C VAL A 71 -5.48 1.13 1.27
N ILE A 72 -4.22 1.16 0.82
CA ILE A 72 -3.80 2.11 -0.22
C ILE A 72 -4.38 1.69 -1.56
N ARG A 73 -5.08 2.62 -2.22
CA ARG A 73 -5.61 2.41 -3.56
C ARG A 73 -5.24 3.57 -4.48
N SER A 74 -4.61 3.24 -5.60
CA SER A 74 -4.45 4.19 -6.70
C SER A 74 -5.74 4.31 -7.49
N LYS A 75 -6.03 5.50 -8.02
CA LYS A 75 -7.19 5.75 -8.89
C LYS A 75 -7.05 5.06 -10.25
N SER A 76 -5.82 4.76 -10.67
CA SER A 76 -5.50 4.33 -12.04
C SER A 76 -5.08 2.87 -12.15
N ALA A 77 -4.94 2.15 -11.04
CA ALA A 77 -4.29 0.86 -11.04
C ALA A 77 -4.99 -0.20 -10.21
N GLU A 78 -4.87 -1.43 -10.68
CA GLU A 78 -5.24 -2.62 -9.93
C GLU A 78 -4.44 -2.68 -8.62
N PRO A 79 -5.07 -3.08 -7.50
CA PRO A 79 -4.37 -3.25 -6.24
C PRO A 79 -3.27 -4.28 -6.43
N GLY A 80 -2.02 -3.84 -6.25
CA GLY A 80 -0.87 -4.73 -6.19
C GLY A 80 -0.94 -5.66 -4.98
N SER A 81 -0.12 -6.70 -4.95
CA SER A 81 -0.19 -7.75 -3.92
C SER A 81 -0.03 -7.19 -2.49
N LEU A 82 0.65 -6.05 -2.34
CA LEU A 82 0.85 -5.39 -1.04
C LEU A 82 -0.44 -4.71 -0.51
N ASN A 83 -1.39 -4.36 -1.38
CA ASN A 83 -2.60 -3.60 -1.03
C ASN A 83 -3.86 -4.44 -1.25
N GLN A 84 -3.79 -5.74 -0.97
CA GLN A 84 -4.92 -6.63 -1.13
C GLN A 84 -6.00 -6.35 -0.07
N ALA A 85 -7.23 -6.19 -0.55
CA ALA A 85 -8.43 -6.17 0.25
C ALA A 85 -8.73 -7.58 0.81
N LEU A 86 -8.67 -7.72 2.13
CA LEU A 86 -8.82 -8.98 2.87
C LEU A 86 -10.05 -8.98 3.80
N SER A 87 -10.40 -7.82 4.38
CA SER A 87 -11.58 -7.66 5.23
C SER A 87 -12.83 -7.31 4.42
N PRO A 88 -14.04 -7.69 4.86
CA PRO A 88 -15.29 -7.20 4.27
C PRO A 88 -15.55 -5.71 4.53
N ASP A 89 -14.98 -5.11 5.59
CA ASP A 89 -15.06 -3.67 5.86
C ASP A 89 -13.72 -3.01 5.51
N ILE A 90 -13.71 -2.13 4.50
CA ILE A 90 -12.50 -1.53 3.96
C ILE A 90 -12.66 -0.03 3.78
N TRP A 91 -11.70 0.74 4.27
CA TRP A 91 -11.52 2.15 3.89
C TRP A 91 -10.29 2.31 3.02
N TYR A 92 -10.45 3.08 1.93
CA TYR A 92 -9.38 3.36 1.00
C TYR A 92 -8.76 4.71 1.28
N ALA A 93 -7.43 4.77 1.20
CA ALA A 93 -6.67 6.01 1.18
C ALA A 93 -5.84 6.08 -0.11
N ASP A 94 -5.65 7.28 -0.64
CA ASP A 94 -4.85 7.52 -1.84
C ASP A 94 -3.39 7.89 -1.53
N ASN A 95 -3.04 7.99 -0.24
CA ASN A 95 -1.68 8.23 0.23
C ASN A 95 -1.44 7.63 1.63
N TYR A 96 -0.18 7.29 1.92
CA TYR A 96 0.22 6.65 3.17
C TYR A 96 0.09 7.55 4.40
N TYR A 97 0.10 8.88 4.25
CA TYR A 97 -0.07 9.80 5.40
C TYR A 97 -1.50 9.74 5.96
N ILE A 98 -2.50 9.77 5.08
CA ILE A 98 -3.90 9.60 5.49
C ILE A 98 -4.13 8.22 6.09
N LEU A 99 -3.60 7.17 5.45
CA LEU A 99 -3.73 5.81 5.97
C LEU A 99 -3.14 5.68 7.38
N LEU A 100 -1.94 6.23 7.60
CA LEU A 100 -1.29 6.24 8.91
C LEU A 100 -2.09 7.05 9.94
N GLU A 101 -2.66 8.20 9.57
CA GLU A 101 -3.50 8.99 10.47
C GLU A 101 -4.76 8.22 10.89
N LEU A 102 -5.39 7.52 9.94
CA LEU A 102 -6.54 6.66 10.22
C LEU A 102 -6.19 5.49 11.15
N ALA A 103 -5.05 4.84 10.88
CA ALA A 103 -4.55 3.74 11.70
C ALA A 103 -4.25 4.21 13.14
N ASN A 104 -3.55 5.35 13.30
CA ASN A 104 -3.22 5.94 14.60
C ASN A 104 -4.47 6.32 15.42
N LYS A 105 -5.52 6.83 14.74
CA LYS A 105 -6.81 7.13 15.37
C LYS A 105 -7.65 5.89 15.67
N GLY A 106 -7.17 4.69 15.34
CA GLY A 106 -7.82 3.43 15.67
C GLY A 106 -8.98 3.07 14.75
N PHE A 107 -9.05 3.64 13.53
CA PHE A 107 -10.14 3.35 12.59
C PHE A 107 -10.03 2.00 11.90
N GLY A 108 -8.91 1.29 12.04
CA GLY A 108 -8.71 -0.03 11.47
C GLY A 108 -7.25 -0.49 11.56
N TRP A 109 -6.96 -1.57 10.84
CA TRP A 109 -5.61 -2.11 10.65
C TRP A 109 -5.15 -1.90 9.20
N CYS A 110 -3.85 -1.80 8.99
CA CYS A 110 -3.22 -1.70 7.66
C CYS A 110 -1.98 -2.56 7.58
#